data_AF-A0AAV0FGG2-F1
#
_entry.id   AF-A0AAV0FGG2-F1
#
_cell.length_a   1.000
_cell.length_b   1.000
_cell.length_c   1.000
_cell.angle_alpha   90.00
_cell.angle_beta   90.00
_cell.angle_gamma   90.00
#
_symmetry.space_group_name_H-M   'P 1'
#
loop_
_entity.id
_entity.type
_entity.pdbx_description
1 polymer ?
#
loop_
_entity_poly.entity_id
_entity_poly.type
_entity_poly.pdbx_seq_one_letter_code
_entity_poly.pdbx_strand_id
1 'polypeptide(L)'
;MAVSKSEMVKYFCAAVLCMVVVAAPHAEAAITCGQVSQKLAPCLAYLKSGTGLPTAGCCGGVKSLAGSATTTADRKTACGCLKSLSNSITGLNLGAAAGLPGKCGVNVPYKISPSTDCSTVS
;
A
#
# COMPACT_ATOMS: atom_id res chain seq x y z
N MET A 1 0.14 -45.40 30.64
CA MET A 1 -0.26 -44.12 31.25
C MET A 1 -1.72 -43.88 30.86
N ALA A 2 -2.66 -44.14 31.77
CA ALA A 2 -4.09 -43.96 31.50
C ALA A 2 -4.46 -42.50 31.77
N VAL A 3 -4.64 -41.71 30.71
CA VAL A 3 -5.14 -40.33 30.84
C VAL A 3 -6.66 -40.42 31.02
N SER A 4 -7.15 -39.93 32.17
CA SER A 4 -8.56 -39.95 32.55
C SER A 4 -9.41 -39.12 31.56
N LYS A 5 -10.61 -39.62 31.22
CA LYS A 5 -11.51 -39.02 30.20
C LYS A 5 -11.82 -37.54 30.44
N SER A 6 -11.80 -37.11 31.70
CA SER A 6 -12.03 -35.71 32.13
C SER A 6 -10.87 -34.77 31.84
N GLU A 7 -9.64 -35.27 31.81
CA GLU A 7 -8.44 -34.47 31.50
C GLU A 7 -8.31 -34.27 29.98
N MET A 8 -8.70 -35.30 29.20
CA MET A 8 -8.71 -35.24 27.73
C MET A 8 -9.67 -34.16 27.21
N VAL A 9 -10.82 -33.96 27.86
CA VAL A 9 -11.80 -32.91 27.52
C VAL A 9 -11.26 -31.50 27.78
N LYS A 10 -10.54 -31.28 28.88
CA LYS A 10 -9.91 -29.98 29.18
C LYS A 10 -8.84 -29.61 28.15
N TYR A 11 -8.00 -30.57 27.79
CA TYR A 11 -6.97 -30.37 26.76
C TYR A 11 -7.59 -30.13 25.38
N PHE A 12 -8.69 -30.83 25.05
CA PHE A 12 -9.39 -30.64 23.78
C PHE A 12 -10.08 -29.27 23.70
N CYS A 13 -10.78 -28.84 24.76
CA CYS A 13 -11.39 -27.50 24.83
C CYS A 13 -10.33 -26.38 24.79
N ALA A 14 -9.20 -26.53 25.49
CA ALA A 14 -8.12 -25.56 25.45
C ALA A 14 -7.44 -25.49 24.07
N ALA A 15 -7.24 -26.64 23.41
CA ALA A 15 -6.67 -26.69 22.07
C ALA A 15 -7.61 -26.07 21.01
N VAL A 16 -8.93 -26.27 21.14
CA VAL A 16 -9.93 -25.68 20.24
C VAL A 16 -10.00 -24.16 20.44
N LEU A 17 -9.92 -23.66 21.67
CA LEU A 17 -9.92 -22.21 21.95
C LEU A 17 -8.66 -21.50 21.41
N CYS A 18 -7.50 -22.16 21.37
CA CYS A 18 -6.28 -21.60 20.79
C CYS A 18 -6.32 -21.52 19.25
N MET A 19 -7.09 -22.38 18.56
CA MET A 19 -7.20 -22.32 17.09
C MET A 19 -8.12 -21.19 16.60
N VAL A 20 -9.02 -20.68 17.45
CA VAL A 20 -9.97 -19.60 17.07
C VAL A 20 -9.31 -18.22 17.00
N VAL A 21 -8.10 -18.06 17.55
CA VAL A 21 -7.42 -16.74 17.61
C VAL A 21 -6.60 -16.40 16.35
N VAL A 22 -6.50 -17.31 15.37
CA VAL A 22 -5.71 -17.08 14.13
C VAL A 22 -6.58 -16.66 12.94
N ALA A 23 -7.87 -16.40 13.15
CA ALA A 23 -8.68 -15.65 12.19
C ALA A 23 -8.72 -14.17 12.60
N ALA A 24 -7.55 -13.56 12.77
CA ALA A 24 -7.49 -12.13 12.50
C ALA A 24 -7.99 -11.99 11.07
N PRO A 25 -9.02 -11.16 10.78
CA PRO A 25 -9.35 -10.87 9.41
C PRO A 25 -8.06 -10.30 8.83
N HIS A 26 -7.39 -11.09 7.99
CA HIS A 26 -6.56 -10.54 6.95
C HIS A 26 -7.55 -9.70 6.15
N ALA A 27 -7.68 -8.43 6.54
CA ALA A 27 -8.24 -7.43 5.70
C ALA A 27 -7.37 -7.50 4.46
N GLU A 28 -7.87 -8.18 3.43
CA GLU A 28 -7.36 -8.07 2.07
C GLU A 28 -7.21 -6.57 1.85
N ALA A 29 -5.97 -6.07 1.91
CA ALA A 29 -5.74 -4.65 1.73
C ALA A 29 -6.26 -4.35 0.33
N ALA A 30 -7.30 -3.50 0.22
CA ALA A 30 -7.91 -3.17 -1.06
C ALA A 30 -6.86 -2.61 -2.05
N ILE A 31 -5.73 -2.13 -1.50
CA ILE A 31 -4.53 -1.73 -2.23
C ILE A 31 -3.34 -2.61 -1.82
N THR A 32 -2.67 -3.19 -2.81
CA THR A 32 -1.36 -3.85 -2.64
C THR A 32 -0.24 -3.07 -3.33
N CYS A 33 1.00 -3.24 -2.87
CA CYS A 33 2.16 -2.57 -3.49
C CYS A 33 2.43 -3.03 -4.93
N GLY A 34 2.05 -4.27 -5.27
CA GLY A 34 2.08 -4.76 -6.65
C GLY A 34 1.15 -3.95 -7.55
N GLN A 35 -0.09 -3.70 -7.11
CA GLN A 35 -1.02 -2.85 -7.83
C GLN A 35 -0.51 -1.42 -7.95
N VAL A 36 0.01 -0.81 -6.87
CA VAL A 36 0.62 0.54 -6.93
C VAL A 36 1.71 0.62 -7.99
N SER A 37 2.61 -0.37 -8.01
CA SER A 37 3.72 -0.43 -8.95
C SER A 37 3.24 -0.58 -10.40
N GLN A 38 2.25 -1.45 -10.64
CA GLN A 38 1.66 -1.63 -11.97
C GLN A 38 0.95 -0.37 -12.47
N LYS A 39 0.22 0.33 -11.60
CA LYS A 39 -0.46 1.59 -11.96
C LYS A 39 0.53 2.71 -12.28
N LEU A 40 1.72 2.71 -11.66
CA LEU A 40 2.75 3.73 -11.86
C LEU A 40 3.85 3.35 -12.87
N ALA A 41 3.91 2.10 -13.34
CA ALA A 41 4.82 1.68 -14.39
C ALA A 41 4.86 2.62 -15.61
N PRO A 42 3.72 3.08 -16.18
CA PRO A 42 3.73 4.05 -17.29
C PRO A 42 4.30 5.43 -16.94
N CYS A 43 4.50 5.74 -15.65
CA CYS A 43 5.08 7.00 -15.19
C CYS A 43 6.60 6.99 -15.10
N LEU A 44 7.25 5.82 -15.16
CA LEU A 44 8.69 5.67 -14.88
C LEU A 44 9.58 6.58 -15.73
N ALA A 45 9.29 6.73 -17.02
CA ALA A 45 10.07 7.59 -17.90
C ALA A 45 10.03 9.06 -17.45
N TYR A 46 8.82 9.57 -17.15
CA TYR A 46 8.62 10.93 -16.63
C TYR A 46 9.23 11.11 -15.23
N LEU A 47 9.06 10.12 -14.36
CA LEU A 47 9.60 10.12 -13.00
C LEU A 47 11.14 10.14 -12.97
N LYS A 48 11.81 9.63 -14.00
CA LYS A 48 13.26 9.68 -14.16
C LYS A 48 13.73 10.93 -14.90
N SER A 49 13.08 11.31 -15.99
CA SER A 49 13.49 12.49 -16.79
C SER A 49 13.27 13.80 -16.03
N GLY A 50 12.18 13.88 -15.26
CA GLY A 50 11.71 15.10 -14.62
C GLY A 50 11.28 16.21 -15.59
N THR A 51 11.22 15.91 -16.88
CA THR A 51 10.89 16.85 -17.95
C THR A 51 9.73 16.33 -18.80
N GLY A 52 9.05 17.25 -19.49
CA GLY A 52 7.87 16.92 -20.30
C GLY A 52 6.59 16.78 -19.47
N LEU A 53 5.60 16.09 -20.05
CA LEU A 53 4.31 15.83 -19.43
C LEU A 53 4.12 14.33 -19.18
N PRO A 54 3.45 13.94 -18.08
CA PRO A 54 3.06 12.55 -17.88
C PRO A 54 2.15 12.09 -19.01
N THR A 55 2.30 10.83 -19.44
CA THR A 55 1.43 10.26 -20.46
C THR A 55 0.00 10.09 -19.95
N ALA A 56 -0.97 9.97 -20.86
CA ALA A 56 -2.36 9.68 -20.49
C ALA A 56 -2.47 8.38 -19.66
N GLY A 57 -1.70 7.34 -20.00
CA GLY A 57 -1.63 6.10 -19.22
C GLY A 57 -1.07 6.31 -17.81
N CYS A 58 -0.02 7.13 -17.66
CA CYS A 58 0.50 7.50 -16.36
C CYS A 58 -0.56 8.20 -15.50
N CYS A 59 -1.21 9.23 -16.02
CA CYS A 59 -2.25 9.92 -15.26
C CYS A 59 -3.50 9.07 -15.01
N GLY A 60 -3.85 8.15 -15.90
CA GLY A 60 -4.89 7.14 -15.66
C GLY A 60 -4.55 6.25 -14.47
N GLY A 61 -3.30 5.81 -14.37
CA GLY A 61 -2.79 5.04 -13.24
C GLY A 61 -2.85 5.81 -11.92
N VAL A 62 -2.37 7.05 -11.91
CA VAL A 62 -2.40 7.95 -10.72
C VAL A 62 -3.84 8.19 -10.25
N LYS A 63 -4.77 8.50 -11.17
CA LYS A 63 -6.19 8.69 -10.85
C LYS A 63 -6.83 7.41 -10.32
N SER A 64 -6.54 6.26 -10.93
CA SER A 64 -7.05 4.97 -10.47
C SER A 64 -6.56 4.66 -9.05
N LEU A 65 -5.29 4.91 -8.75
CA LEU A 65 -4.74 4.69 -7.41
C LEU A 65 -5.42 5.62 -6.37
N ALA A 66 -5.59 6.89 -6.71
CA ALA A 66 -6.28 7.84 -5.84
C ALA A 66 -7.75 7.45 -5.62
N GLY A 67 -8.44 6.97 -6.65
CA GLY A 67 -9.81 6.46 -6.55
C GLY A 67 -9.94 5.17 -5.73
N SER A 68 -8.88 4.35 -5.64
CA SER A 68 -8.85 3.18 -4.77
C SER A 68 -8.55 3.53 -3.30
N ALA A 69 -7.85 4.64 -3.04
CA ALA A 69 -7.40 5.04 -1.70
C ALA A 69 -8.47 5.82 -0.90
N THR A 70 -9.66 5.23 -0.76
CA THR A 70 -10.83 5.90 -0.20
C THR A 70 -10.82 5.96 1.33
N THR A 71 -10.22 4.99 2.00
CA THR A 71 -10.10 4.97 3.46
C THR A 71 -8.73 5.45 3.94
N THR A 72 -8.64 5.86 5.21
CA THR A 72 -7.35 6.18 5.85
C THR A 72 -6.39 5.00 5.78
N ALA A 73 -6.89 3.78 6.00
CA ALA A 73 -6.08 2.57 5.92
C ALA A 73 -5.49 2.38 4.51
N ASP A 74 -6.30 2.56 3.46
CA ASP A 74 -5.83 2.45 2.08
C ASP A 74 -4.80 3.53 1.75
N ARG A 75 -5.00 4.77 2.21
CA ARG A 75 -4.05 5.86 2.00
C ARG A 75 -2.71 5.60 2.69
N LYS A 76 -2.72 5.04 3.91
CA LYS A 76 -1.51 4.64 4.63
C LYS A 76 -0.77 3.52 3.90
N THR A 77 -1.51 2.50 3.44
CA THR A 77 -0.94 1.40 2.65
C THR A 77 -0.35 1.90 1.33
N ALA A 78 -1.10 2.70 0.57
CA ALA A 78 -0.61 3.31 -0.66
C ALA A 78 0.63 4.18 -0.41
N CYS A 79 0.65 4.99 0.65
CA CYS A 79 1.81 5.77 1.04
C CYS A 79 3.04 4.87 1.29
N GLY A 80 2.88 3.80 2.05
CA GLY A 80 3.96 2.83 2.31
C GLY A 80 4.51 2.24 1.01
N CYS A 81 3.62 1.83 0.11
CA CYS A 81 4.00 1.30 -1.20
C CYS A 81 4.74 2.34 -2.07
N LEU A 82 4.24 3.58 -2.12
CA LEU A 82 4.86 4.68 -2.85
C LEU A 82 6.24 5.03 -2.30
N LYS A 83 6.40 5.01 -0.97
CA LYS A 83 7.69 5.19 -0.29
C LYS A 83 8.67 4.10 -0.69
N SER A 84 8.28 2.83 -0.60
CA SER A 84 9.12 1.70 -1.02
C SER A 84 9.51 1.80 -2.49
N LEU A 85 8.54 2.06 -3.37
CA LEU A 85 8.78 2.25 -4.81
C LEU A 85 9.75 3.40 -5.07
N SER A 86 9.62 4.52 -4.33
CA SER A 86 10.51 5.67 -4.47
C SER A 86 11.96 5.33 -4.11
N ASN A 87 12.16 4.45 -3.13
CA ASN A 87 13.49 3.95 -2.75
C ASN A 87 14.06 2.93 -3.76
N SER A 88 13.19 2.23 -4.50
CA SER A 88 13.62 1.23 -5.50
C SER A 88 13.98 1.81 -6.87
N ILE A 89 13.54 3.04 -7.18
CA ILE A 89 13.80 3.65 -8.50
C ILE A 89 15.12 4.42 -8.45
N THR A 90 16.17 3.83 -9.02
CA THR A 90 17.44 4.54 -9.26
C THR A 90 17.23 5.71 -10.23
N GLY A 91 17.74 6.89 -9.85
CA GLY A 91 17.61 8.11 -10.64
C GLY A 91 16.22 8.75 -10.60
N LEU A 92 15.43 8.48 -9.57
CA LEU A 92 14.14 9.12 -9.38
C LEU A 92 14.29 10.64 -9.20
N ASN A 93 13.58 11.41 -10.01
CA ASN A 93 13.48 12.85 -9.84
C ASN A 93 12.39 13.16 -8.79
N LEU A 94 12.81 13.58 -7.60
CA LEU A 94 11.90 13.85 -6.48
C LEU A 94 10.92 15.00 -6.76
N GLY A 95 11.34 16.01 -7.53
CA GLY A 95 10.45 17.11 -7.94
C GLY A 95 9.34 16.62 -8.87
N ALA A 96 9.69 15.75 -9.82
CA ALA A 96 8.74 15.12 -10.73
C ALA A 96 7.76 14.22 -9.97
N ALA A 97 8.25 13.40 -9.04
CA ALA A 97 7.43 12.55 -8.19
C ALA A 97 6.46 13.37 -7.32
N ALA A 98 6.94 14.42 -6.66
CA ALA A 98 6.11 15.30 -5.83
C ALA A 98 5.08 16.11 -6.62
N GLY A 99 5.38 16.46 -7.88
CA GLY A 99 4.50 17.22 -8.76
C GLY A 99 3.55 16.37 -9.62
N LEU A 100 3.78 15.05 -9.71
CA LEU A 100 3.01 14.15 -10.57
C LEU A 100 1.49 14.16 -10.28
N PRO A 101 1.01 14.08 -9.02
CA PRO A 101 -0.42 14.11 -8.74
C PRO A 101 -1.09 15.38 -9.29
N GLY A 102 -0.49 16.55 -9.03
CA GLY A 102 -1.00 17.84 -9.50
C GLY A 102 -1.04 17.93 -11.03
N LYS A 103 0.00 17.48 -11.73
CA LYS A 103 0.01 17.42 -13.20
C LYS A 103 -1.04 16.49 -13.78
N CYS A 104 -1.46 15.48 -13.03
CA CYS A 104 -2.53 14.57 -13.42
C CYS A 104 -3.92 15.01 -12.94
N GLY A 105 -4.05 16.19 -12.33
CA GLY A 105 -5.32 16.70 -11.82
C GLY A 105 -5.83 15.94 -10.59
N VAL A 106 -4.93 15.32 -9.84
CA VAL A 106 -5.25 14.60 -8.59
C VAL A 106 -4.74 15.41 -7.42
N ASN A 107 -5.63 15.72 -6.48
CA ASN A 107 -5.27 16.36 -5.22
C ASN A 107 -4.99 15.28 -4.17
N VAL A 108 -3.77 15.25 -3.65
CA VAL A 108 -3.35 14.33 -2.59
C VAL A 108 -2.83 15.16 -1.42
N PRO A 109 -3.31 14.94 -0.19
CA PRO A 109 -2.92 15.77 0.96
C PRO A 109 -1.51 15.48 1.50
N TYR A 110 -0.71 14.67 0.80
CA TYR A 110 0.66 14.32 1.18
C TYR A 110 1.59 14.30 -0.04
N LYS A 111 2.89 14.51 0.20
CA LYS A 111 3.92 14.46 -0.83
C LYS A 111 4.37 13.02 -1.07
N ILE A 112 4.66 12.68 -2.32
CA ILE A 112 5.30 11.41 -2.69
C ILE A 112 6.81 11.60 -2.58
N SER A 113 7.42 11.04 -1.54
CA SER A 113 8.84 11.15 -1.24
C SER A 113 9.32 9.93 -0.45
N PRO A 114 10.58 9.50 -0.60
CA PRO A 114 11.17 8.47 0.27
C PRO A 114 11.15 8.85 1.76
N SER A 115 11.09 10.14 2.10
CA SER A 115 11.05 10.64 3.48
C SER A 115 9.64 10.89 4.02
N THR A 116 8.59 10.63 3.25
CA THR A 116 7.21 10.83 3.73
C THR A 116 6.93 9.96 4.95
N ASP A 117 6.35 10.57 5.99
CA ASP A 117 5.79 9.84 7.11
C ASP A 117 4.37 9.39 6.75
N CYS A 118 4.20 8.09 6.56
CA CYS A 118 2.91 7.51 6.20
C CYS A 118 1.97 7.37 7.41
N SER A 119 2.46 7.55 8.64
CA SER A 119 1.66 7.42 9.86
C SER A 119 0.69 8.58 10.04
N THR A 120 1.06 9.76 9.53
CA THR A 120 0.28 11.00 9.62
C THR A 120 -0.73 11.16 8.49
N VAL A 121 -0.79 10.21 7.55
CA VAL A 121 -1.74 10.24 6.44
C VAL A 121 -3.14 9.89 6.96
N SER A 122 -4.07 10.84 6.80
CA SER A 122 -5.47 10.76 7.22
C SER A 122 -6.38 10.43 6.06
#